data_AF-A0A7S1XI23-F1
#
_entry.id   AF-A0A7S1XI23-F1
#
_cell.length_a   1.000
_cell.length_b   1.000
_cell.length_c   1.000
_cell.angle_alpha   90.00
_cell.angle_beta   90.00
_cell.angle_gamma   90.00
#
_symmetry.space_group_name_H-M   'P 1'
#
loop_
_entity.id
_entity.type
_entity.pdbx_description
1 polymer ?
#
loop_
_entity_poly.entity_id
_entity_poly.type
_entity_poly.pdbx_seq_one_letter_code
_entity_poly.pdbx_strand_id
1 'polypeptide(L)'
;ARSANMICIACSGSVPLVAPHGARDPMFGTNPLAYALPRGLDKPPVVCDFATSEIAYWDAVALRQAGQALPANAAIDKSGAPTTDAHHLHALLPFGAHK
;
A
#
# COMPACT_ATOMS: atom_id res chain seq x y z
N ALA A 1 -18.11 4.67 -14.25
CA ALA A 1 -17.43 5.86 -13.69
C ALA A 1 -17.19 6.95 -14.74
N ARG A 2 -16.29 6.73 -15.72
CA ARG A 2 -15.88 7.74 -16.72
C ARG A 2 -17.05 8.39 -17.50
N SER A 3 -18.10 7.63 -17.81
CA SER A 3 -19.21 8.08 -18.65
C SER A 3 -20.37 8.75 -17.91
N ALA A 4 -20.40 8.70 -16.56
CA ALA A 4 -21.57 9.11 -15.79
C ALA A 4 -21.42 10.46 -15.07
N ASN A 5 -20.27 11.14 -15.24
CA ASN A 5 -19.95 12.40 -14.53
C ASN A 5 -20.14 12.31 -13.00
N MET A 6 -19.81 11.15 -12.41
CA MET A 6 -19.93 10.87 -10.97
C MET A 6 -18.57 10.78 -10.30
N ILE A 7 -18.53 11.09 -9.01
CA ILE A 7 -17.42 10.73 -8.13
C ILE A 7 -17.48 9.22 -7.88
N CYS A 8 -16.34 8.55 -7.92
CA CYS A 8 -16.21 7.15 -7.52
C CYS A 8 -15.19 7.02 -6.41
N ILE A 9 -15.50 6.20 -5.41
CA ILE A 9 -14.60 5.79 -4.34
C ILE A 9 -14.70 4.27 -4.26
N ALA A 10 -13.57 3.59 -4.18
CA ALA A 10 -13.49 2.15 -4.03
C ALA A 10 -12.42 1.79 -3.01
N CYS A 11 -12.73 0.83 -2.15
CA CYS A 11 -11.78 0.23 -1.22
C CYS A 11 -12.06 -1.27 -1.07
N SER A 12 -11.06 -2.02 -0.64
CA SER A 12 -11.20 -3.46 -0.41
C SER A 12 -10.25 -3.94 0.68
N GLY A 13 -10.63 -5.01 1.37
CA GLY A 13 -9.74 -5.73 2.28
C GLY A 13 -8.92 -6.78 1.56
N SER A 14 -7.78 -7.19 2.13
CA SER A 14 -6.99 -8.32 1.63
C SER A 14 -6.39 -9.13 2.78
N VAL A 15 -5.64 -10.19 2.46
CA VAL A 15 -4.95 -11.03 3.45
C VAL A 15 -4.02 -10.19 4.33
N PRO A 16 -3.83 -10.56 5.62
CA PRO A 16 -2.95 -9.81 6.52
C PRO A 16 -1.50 -9.78 6.03
N LEU A 17 -0.98 -8.58 5.78
CA LEU A 17 0.38 -8.29 5.29
C LEU A 17 1.01 -7.07 5.99
N VAL A 18 0.20 -6.20 6.59
CA VAL A 18 0.59 -4.92 7.18
C VAL A 18 0.42 -4.98 8.70
N ALA A 19 1.47 -4.62 9.43
CA ALA A 19 1.42 -4.48 10.89
C ALA A 19 0.88 -3.10 11.27
N PRO A 20 -0.11 -3.00 12.19
CA PRO A 20 -0.53 -1.72 12.75
C PRO A 20 0.66 -0.95 13.35
N HIS A 21 0.54 0.37 13.44
CA HIS A 21 1.60 1.20 14.04
C HIS A 21 1.92 0.73 15.47
N GLY A 22 3.19 0.43 15.74
CA GLY A 22 3.66 -0.07 17.03
C GLY A 22 3.44 -1.57 17.28
N ALA A 23 2.81 -2.28 16.34
CA ALA A 23 2.69 -3.73 16.37
C ALA A 23 3.77 -4.39 15.51
N ARG A 24 4.01 -5.68 15.75
CA ARG A 24 4.94 -6.50 14.95
C ARG A 24 4.25 -7.48 14.00
N ASP A 25 3.06 -7.95 14.39
CA ASP A 25 2.35 -8.99 13.69
C ASP A 25 1.40 -8.37 12.65
N PRO A 26 1.33 -8.90 11.42
CA PRO A 26 0.46 -8.37 10.39
C PRO A 26 -1.01 -8.62 10.73
N MET A 27 -1.84 -7.59 10.62
CA MET A 27 -3.27 -7.65 10.91
C MET A 27 -4.15 -7.13 9.77
N PHE A 28 -3.64 -6.20 8.97
CA PHE A 28 -4.36 -5.63 7.84
C PHE A 28 -3.75 -6.07 6.52
N GLY A 29 -4.53 -6.08 5.45
CA GLY A 29 -3.98 -6.09 4.11
C GLY A 29 -3.44 -4.71 3.69
N THR A 30 -2.93 -4.60 2.47
CA THR A 30 -2.53 -3.30 1.88
C THR A 30 -3.73 -2.42 1.51
N ASN A 31 -4.94 -2.93 1.76
CA ASN A 31 -6.26 -2.31 1.72
C ASN A 31 -6.36 -1.04 0.86
N PRO A 32 -6.33 -1.16 -0.47
CA PRO A 32 -6.19 -0.01 -1.36
C PRO A 32 -7.39 0.94 -1.25
N LEU A 33 -7.14 2.23 -1.51
CA LEU A 33 -8.15 3.26 -1.69
C LEU A 33 -7.97 3.90 -3.06
N ALA A 34 -9.01 3.78 -3.90
CA ALA A 34 -9.06 4.40 -5.21
C ALA A 34 -10.19 5.42 -5.27
N TYR A 35 -9.95 6.54 -5.95
CA TYR A 35 -10.99 7.52 -6.26
C TYR A 35 -10.83 8.10 -7.66
N ALA A 36 -11.97 8.48 -8.25
CA ALA A 36 -12.04 9.16 -9.53
C ALA A 36 -12.93 10.39 -9.44
N LEU A 37 -12.39 11.55 -9.81
CA LEU A 37 -13.06 12.84 -9.81
C LEU A 37 -13.30 13.31 -11.25
N PRO A 38 -14.55 13.53 -11.68
CA PRO A 38 -14.83 14.02 -13.03
C PRO A 38 -14.35 15.47 -13.22
N ARG A 39 -14.05 15.85 -14.47
CA ARG A 39 -13.61 17.21 -14.82
C ARG A 39 -14.44 17.83 -15.96
N GLY A 40 -15.74 17.50 -15.98
CA GLY A 40 -16.64 17.75 -17.12
C GLY A 40 -16.58 16.61 -18.15
N LEU A 41 -17.46 16.67 -19.16
CA LEU A 41 -17.64 15.59 -20.14
C LEU A 41 -16.46 15.44 -21.11
N ASP A 42 -15.72 16.53 -21.37
CA ASP A 42 -14.67 16.57 -22.41
C ASP A 42 -13.27 16.24 -21.88
N LYS A 43 -13.13 16.01 -20.57
CA LYS A 43 -11.83 15.78 -19.93
C LYS A 43 -11.81 14.42 -19.23
N PRO A 44 -10.69 13.69 -19.30
CA PRO A 44 -10.54 12.48 -18.49
C PRO A 44 -10.61 12.86 -16.99
N PRO A 45 -11.18 11.98 -16.15
CA PRO A 45 -11.24 12.20 -14.71
C PRO A 45 -9.83 12.22 -14.12
N VAL A 46 -9.68 12.89 -12.97
CA VAL A 46 -8.52 12.68 -12.10
C VAL A 46 -8.72 11.35 -11.40
N VAL A 47 -7.75 10.44 -11.53
CA VAL A 47 -7.78 9.13 -10.88
C VAL A 47 -6.60 9.03 -9.94
N CYS A 48 -6.86 8.54 -8.74
CA CYS A 48 -5.83 8.21 -7.76
C CYS A 48 -6.14 6.81 -7.22
N ASP A 49 -5.12 5.97 -7.10
CA ASP A 49 -5.19 4.61 -6.57
C ASP A 49 -3.88 4.34 -5.83
N PHE A 50 -3.99 3.94 -4.57
CA PHE A 50 -2.83 3.71 -3.71
C PHE A 50 -3.12 2.63 -2.67
N ALA A 51 -2.06 1.89 -2.33
CA ALA A 51 -2.05 1.02 -1.16
C ALA A 51 -1.99 1.86 0.12
N THR A 52 -2.55 1.34 1.22
CA THR A 52 -2.40 1.95 2.55
C THR A 52 -1.13 1.52 3.28
N SER A 53 -0.33 0.63 2.67
CA SER A 53 1.05 0.36 3.07
C SER A 53 2.04 1.32 2.41
N GLU A 54 3.19 1.53 3.04
CA GLU A 54 4.27 2.40 2.53
C GLU A 54 4.79 1.96 1.14
N ILE A 55 4.72 0.66 0.84
CA ILE A 55 4.98 0.08 -0.48
C ILE A 55 3.93 -0.99 -0.78
N ALA A 56 3.58 -1.19 -2.04
CA ALA A 56 2.74 -2.32 -2.45
C ALA A 56 3.49 -3.65 -2.24
N TYR A 57 2.77 -4.70 -1.84
CA TYR A 57 3.38 -6.01 -1.56
C TYR A 57 4.14 -6.59 -2.77
N TRP A 58 3.56 -6.49 -3.97
CA TRP A 58 4.20 -7.02 -5.17
C TRP A 58 5.45 -6.25 -5.59
N ASP A 59 5.52 -4.96 -5.30
CA ASP A 59 6.74 -4.17 -5.51
C ASP A 59 7.83 -4.61 -4.53
N ALA A 60 7.49 -4.89 -3.26
CA ALA A 60 8.44 -5.46 -2.30
C ALA A 60 8.94 -6.86 -2.73
N VAL A 61 8.07 -7.69 -3.31
CA VAL A 61 8.47 -8.99 -3.90
C VAL A 61 9.38 -8.80 -5.12
N ALA A 62 9.10 -7.82 -5.99
CA ALA A 62 9.94 -7.51 -7.14
C ALA A 62 11.33 -7.04 -6.71
N LEU A 63 11.43 -6.17 -5.69
CA LEU A 63 12.70 -5.73 -5.12
C LEU A 63 13.47 -6.91 -4.52
N ARG A 64 12.81 -7.81 -3.80
CA ARG A 64 13.42 -9.06 -3.31
C ARG A 64 13.98 -9.92 -4.44
N GLN A 65 13.24 -10.10 -5.51
CA GLN A 65 13.69 -10.89 -6.67
C GLN A 65 14.89 -10.23 -7.37
N ALA A 66 14.91 -8.90 -7.41
CA ALA A 66 16.01 -8.13 -7.97
C ALA A 66 17.24 -8.01 -7.03
N GLY A 67 17.15 -8.51 -5.79
CA GLY A 67 18.19 -8.32 -4.77
C GLY A 67 18.38 -6.85 -4.37
N GLN A 68 17.33 -6.05 -4.52
CA GLN A 68 17.31 -4.62 -4.22
C GLN A 68 16.70 -4.36 -2.83
N ALA A 69 17.15 -3.28 -2.19
CA ALA A 69 16.64 -2.86 -0.89
C ALA A 69 15.20 -2.33 -0.99
N LEU A 70 14.41 -2.60 0.05
CA LEU A 70 13.13 -1.95 0.27
C LEU A 70 13.32 -0.47 0.60
N PRO A 71 12.31 0.38 0.35
CA PRO A 71 12.31 1.75 0.85
C PRO A 71 12.47 1.79 2.37
N ALA A 72 13.09 2.86 2.87
CA ALA A 72 13.17 3.09 4.31
C ALA A 72 11.76 3.14 4.93
N ASN A 73 11.60 2.58 6.12
CA ASN A 73 10.33 2.50 6.86
C ASN A 73 9.22 1.71 6.16
N ALA A 74 9.52 0.91 5.13
CA ALA A 74 8.51 0.13 4.43
C ALA A 74 8.14 -1.20 5.11
N ALA A 75 9.04 -1.76 5.91
CA ALA A 75 8.86 -3.10 6.48
C ALA A 75 9.59 -3.28 7.82
N ILE A 76 9.13 -4.29 8.55
CA ILE A 76 9.77 -4.84 9.75
C ILE A 76 10.08 -6.33 9.54
N ASP A 77 11.08 -6.81 10.28
CA ASP A 77 11.41 -8.22 10.36
C ASP A 77 10.58 -8.97 11.42
N LYS A 78 10.86 -10.27 11.61
CA LYS A 78 10.16 -11.12 12.59
C LYS A 78 10.32 -10.68 14.04
N SER A 79 11.37 -9.90 14.35
CA SER A 79 11.58 -9.33 15.68
C SER A 79 10.80 -8.03 15.89
N GLY A 80 10.24 -7.46 14.82
CA GLY A 80 9.63 -6.13 14.80
C GLY A 80 10.63 -5.00 14.54
N ALA A 81 11.88 -5.31 14.20
CA ALA A 81 12.88 -4.29 13.89
C ALA A 81 12.70 -3.77 12.45
N PRO A 82 12.85 -2.45 12.19
CA PRO A 82 12.82 -1.92 10.84
C PRO A 82 13.87 -2.58 9.95
N THR A 83 13.49 -2.95 8.72
CA THR A 83 14.39 -3.59 7.76
C THR A 83 14.23 -2.99 6.37
N THR A 84 15.36 -2.87 5.66
CA THR A 84 15.39 -2.60 4.22
C THR A 84 15.77 -3.84 3.41
N ASP A 85 16.08 -4.95 4.07
CA ASP A 85 16.35 -6.22 3.41
C ASP A 85 15.02 -6.93 3.11
N ALA A 86 14.70 -7.04 1.82
CA ALA A 86 13.48 -7.67 1.34
C ALA A 86 13.40 -9.17 1.66
N HIS A 87 14.53 -9.84 1.94
CA HIS A 87 14.54 -11.23 2.42
C HIS A 87 14.13 -11.37 3.88
N HIS A 88 14.30 -10.30 4.68
CA HIS A 88 13.89 -10.25 6.08
C HIS A 88 12.49 -9.66 6.29
N LEU A 89 11.79 -9.26 5.22
CA LEU A 89 10.42 -8.75 5.30
C LEU A 89 9.50 -9.77 6.01
N HIS A 90 8.95 -9.37 7.15
CA HIS A 90 7.91 -10.10 7.87
C HIS A 90 6.54 -9.45 7.71
N ALA A 91 6.48 -8.13 7.92
CA ALA A 91 5.28 -7.33 7.74
C ALA A 91 5.63 -5.98 7.11
N LEU A 92 4.72 -5.47 6.28
CA LEU A 92 4.77 -4.11 5.76
C LEU A 92 4.30 -3.11 6.83
N LEU A 93 4.73 -1.87 6.69
CA LEU A 93 4.28 -0.76 7.54
C LEU A 93 3.24 0.13 6.82
N PRO A 94 2.32 0.73 7.58
CA PRO A 94 1.31 1.65 7.03
C PRO A 94 1.94 2.95 6.53
N PHE A 95 1.42 3.45 5.42
CA PHE A 95 1.75 4.79 4.93
C PHE A 95 1.25 5.85 5.92
N GLY A 96 2.13 6.78 6.30
CA GLY A 96 1.77 7.83 7.25
C GLY A 96 1.72 7.39 8.72
N ALA A 97 2.31 6.22 9.04
CA ALA A 97 2.47 5.69 10.39
C ALA A 97 1.13 5.35 11.09
N HIS A 98 0.65 6.20 12.00
CA HIS A 98 -0.57 5.92 12.79
C HIS A 98 -1.86 6.39 12.11
N LYS A 99 -1.78 6.88 10.88
CA LYS A 99 -2.89 7.48 10.12
C LYS A 99 -3.61 6.46 9.24
#